data_AF-A0A812VGS5-F1
#
_entry.id   AF-A0A812VGS5-F1
#
_cell.length_a   1.000
_cell.length_b   1.000
_cell.length_c   1.000
_cell.angle_alpha   90.00
_cell.angle_beta   90.00
_cell.angle_gamma   90.00
#
_symmetry.space_group_name_H-M   'P 1'
#
loop_
_entity.id
_entity.type
_entity.pdbx_description
1 polymer ?
#
loop_
_entity_poly.entity_id
_entity_poly.type
_entity_poly.pdbx_seq_one_letter_code
_entity_poly.pdbx_strand_id
1 'polypeptide(L)'
;MQPVAMRSVLAALLFGMTSASNHTLRSGGAASPVVIRGNMLFSASGERFFAKGIAYNPRNGNYGQVLGSHKPECKAGTPKFPPLAYYGDPTADEMADQFSEYLPLIKKLGANTVRLYNIDPEKSHRKFMEQAASLGIYVLVPLTRGDWGFLPALPSPQCYYADLPDYGHVGLNLLTSAKLIVDQFSQYENTLMFVVGNEIELLDKEGMAAYPCVKALTRDIHRYQKEKGYRSVPLIYSDKDQGNKDRLHIANYLTCALESPDDAVDAFGLNAYSWCDPTYGSFQYSPYKSIADDFASFSKPFLFTEFGCNIGSFQWSCPAYKGGRTWPQVGVMMDKMSDLVSGAVAFEFSMENNEFGLVLTPGFLQGQDTVKLTDSYYALQKEFESHTAKSFAHPTRSAPSHCISRDMADQMQRRHHVNQISDWSQLPPTPIMPETVYP
;
A
#
# COMPACT_ATOMS: atom_id res chain seq x y z
N MET A 1 -59.52 -54.43 52.25
CA MET A 1 -58.57 -55.39 51.66
C MET A 1 -58.15 -54.86 50.29
N GLN A 2 -56.84 -54.89 50.01
CA GLN A 2 -56.13 -54.36 48.82
C GLN A 2 -55.97 -52.83 48.75
N PRO A 3 -54.74 -52.28 48.75
CA PRO A 3 -54.52 -50.86 48.53
C PRO A 3 -54.36 -50.55 47.04
N VAL A 4 -55.05 -49.49 46.65
CA VAL A 4 -55.05 -48.83 45.35
C VAL A 4 -53.74 -48.05 45.19
N ALA A 5 -52.98 -48.30 44.12
CA ALA A 5 -51.84 -47.47 43.73
C ALA A 5 -52.30 -46.42 42.70
N MET A 6 -52.58 -45.22 43.20
CA MET A 6 -52.92 -44.04 42.40
C MET A 6 -51.60 -43.32 42.05
N ARG A 7 -51.31 -43.18 40.75
CA ARG A 7 -50.13 -42.49 40.23
C ARG A 7 -50.28 -40.97 40.43
N SER A 8 -49.45 -40.40 41.29
CA SER A 8 -49.35 -38.96 41.51
C SER A 8 -48.50 -38.29 40.42
N VAL A 9 -49.05 -37.20 39.87
CA VAL A 9 -48.35 -36.21 39.04
C VAL A 9 -47.49 -35.36 39.97
N LEU A 10 -46.16 -35.33 39.74
CA LEU A 10 -45.26 -34.37 40.38
C LEU A 10 -44.65 -33.46 39.31
N ALA A 11 -44.93 -32.17 39.44
CA ALA A 11 -44.26 -31.09 38.72
C ALA A 11 -42.81 -30.97 39.19
N ALA A 12 -41.87 -30.95 38.24
CA ALA A 12 -40.47 -30.64 38.51
C ALA A 12 -40.14 -29.23 38.02
N LEU A 13 -39.79 -28.37 38.99
CA LEU A 13 -39.19 -27.05 38.78
C LEU A 13 -37.81 -27.21 38.13
N LEU A 14 -37.65 -26.69 36.92
CA LEU A 14 -36.35 -26.48 36.29
C LEU A 14 -35.74 -25.16 36.81
N PHE A 15 -34.76 -25.27 37.69
CA PHE A 15 -33.85 -24.17 38.02
C PHE A 15 -33.00 -23.85 36.78
N GLY A 16 -33.20 -22.66 36.21
CA GLY A 16 -32.33 -22.11 35.19
C GLY A 16 -30.96 -21.75 35.78
N MET A 17 -29.92 -22.47 35.39
CA MET A 17 -28.53 -22.02 35.55
C MET A 17 -28.22 -21.07 34.39
N THR A 18 -28.25 -19.77 34.66
CA THR A 18 -27.64 -18.77 33.78
C THR A 18 -26.12 -18.94 33.85
N SER A 19 -25.51 -19.50 32.80
CA SER A 19 -24.06 -19.43 32.63
C SER A 19 -23.68 -17.97 32.37
N ALA A 20 -23.15 -17.31 33.39
CA ALA A 20 -22.44 -16.06 33.21
C ALA A 20 -21.22 -16.35 32.33
N SER A 21 -21.29 -15.91 31.07
CA SER A 21 -20.14 -15.89 30.18
C SER A 21 -19.10 -14.96 30.79
N ASN A 22 -18.05 -15.53 31.37
CA ASN A 22 -16.82 -14.81 31.68
C ASN A 22 -16.24 -14.30 30.36
N HIS A 23 -16.59 -13.06 30.00
CA HIS A 23 -15.81 -12.28 29.05
C HIS A 23 -14.48 -11.94 29.74
N THR A 24 -13.53 -12.86 29.68
CA THR A 24 -12.12 -12.50 29.73
C THR A 24 -11.88 -11.52 28.58
N LEU A 25 -11.66 -10.23 28.90
CA LEU A 25 -11.03 -9.29 27.98
C LEU A 25 -9.72 -9.95 27.53
N ARG A 26 -9.68 -10.42 26.29
CA ARG A 26 -8.41 -10.69 25.62
C ARG A 26 -7.66 -9.37 25.57
N SER A 27 -6.49 -9.33 26.19
CA SER A 27 -5.42 -8.38 25.84
C SER A 27 -5.35 -8.26 24.31
N GLY A 28 -5.29 -7.02 23.78
CA GLY A 28 -5.36 -6.70 22.36
C GLY A 28 -4.63 -7.72 21.48
N GLY A 29 -5.41 -8.55 20.78
CA GLY A 29 -4.87 -9.63 19.97
C GLY A 29 -4.12 -9.05 18.77
N ALA A 30 -2.87 -9.50 18.57
CA ALA A 30 -2.11 -9.21 17.36
C ALA A 30 -2.99 -9.45 16.11
N ALA A 31 -2.93 -8.52 15.15
CA ALA A 31 -3.65 -8.65 13.90
C ALA A 31 -3.26 -9.96 13.21
N SER A 32 -4.24 -10.78 12.80
CA SER A 32 -3.97 -12.01 12.05
C SER A 32 -3.71 -11.71 10.57
N PRO A 33 -2.99 -12.54 9.81
CA PRO A 33 -2.66 -12.25 8.43
C PRO A 33 -3.90 -12.11 7.56
N VAL A 34 -3.85 -11.13 6.67
CA VAL A 34 -4.78 -11.02 5.54
C VAL A 34 -4.31 -11.95 4.43
N VAL A 35 -5.24 -12.69 3.83
CA VAL A 35 -4.98 -13.68 2.79
C VAL A 35 -5.70 -13.32 1.50
N ILE A 36 -5.13 -13.73 0.37
CA ILE A 36 -5.75 -13.60 -0.95
C ILE A 36 -6.67 -14.79 -1.19
N ARG A 37 -7.90 -14.53 -1.66
CA ARG A 37 -8.81 -15.55 -2.21
C ARG A 37 -9.42 -15.03 -3.50
N GLY A 38 -9.07 -15.65 -4.63
CA GLY A 38 -9.41 -15.13 -5.95
C GLY A 38 -8.81 -13.74 -6.16
N ASN A 39 -9.65 -12.78 -6.55
CA ASN A 39 -9.24 -11.40 -6.79
C ASN A 39 -9.37 -10.48 -5.57
N MET A 40 -9.52 -11.04 -4.35
CA MET A 40 -9.88 -10.27 -3.16
C MET A 40 -9.06 -10.65 -1.92
N LEU A 41 -9.03 -9.74 -0.95
CA LEU A 41 -8.40 -9.89 0.36
C LEU A 41 -9.40 -10.28 1.44
N PHE A 42 -8.98 -11.15 2.35
CA PHE A 42 -9.79 -11.65 3.48
C PHE A 42 -8.98 -11.65 4.77
N SER A 43 -9.64 -11.29 5.87
CA SER A 43 -9.09 -11.53 7.20
C SER A 43 -8.99 -13.03 7.50
N ALA A 44 -8.29 -13.38 8.57
CA ALA A 44 -8.27 -14.75 9.09
C ALA A 44 -9.67 -15.26 9.49
N SER A 45 -10.60 -14.39 9.89
CA SER A 45 -12.01 -14.74 10.16
C SER A 45 -12.81 -15.07 8.88
N GLY A 46 -12.22 -14.88 7.70
CA GLY A 46 -12.90 -15.07 6.41
C GLY A 46 -13.76 -13.90 5.98
N GLU A 47 -13.69 -12.77 6.69
CA GLU A 47 -14.39 -11.54 6.33
C GLU A 47 -13.63 -10.79 5.23
N ARG A 48 -14.36 -10.07 4.40
CA ARG A 48 -13.77 -9.24 3.34
C ARG A 48 -12.87 -8.18 3.97
N PHE A 49 -11.59 -8.17 3.61
CA PHE A 49 -10.66 -7.13 4.01
C PHE A 49 -10.59 -6.05 2.92
N PHE A 50 -11.02 -4.83 3.25
CA PHE A 50 -10.83 -3.66 2.39
C PHE A 50 -9.81 -2.74 3.04
N ALA A 51 -8.68 -2.49 2.37
CA ALA A 51 -7.64 -1.61 2.89
C ALA A 51 -8.13 -0.16 2.86
N LYS A 52 -8.44 0.41 4.02
CA LYS A 52 -8.64 1.85 4.24
C LYS A 52 -7.27 2.41 4.60
N GLY A 53 -6.51 2.78 3.58
CA GLY A 53 -5.08 3.05 3.69
C GLY A 53 -4.73 4.52 3.82
N ILE A 54 -3.57 4.80 4.42
CA ILE A 54 -2.92 6.12 4.45
C ILE A 54 -1.44 5.98 4.05
N ALA A 55 -0.97 6.80 3.11
CA ALA A 55 0.45 6.90 2.82
C ALA A 55 1.18 7.56 4.00
N TYR A 56 2.22 6.92 4.52
CA TYR A 56 2.91 7.34 5.74
C TYR A 56 4.40 7.56 5.46
N ASN A 57 4.81 8.83 5.33
CA ASN A 57 6.21 9.19 5.13
C ASN A 57 6.62 10.55 5.76
N PRO A 58 6.37 10.78 7.08
CA PRO A 58 6.62 12.07 7.71
C PRO A 58 8.11 12.40 7.85
N ARG A 59 8.59 13.39 7.08
CA ARG A 59 10.02 13.74 7.03
C ARG A 59 10.41 14.88 7.97
N ASN A 60 9.44 15.63 8.50
CA ASN A 60 9.68 16.77 9.39
C ASN A 60 10.63 17.83 8.78
N GLY A 61 10.64 17.98 7.45
CA GLY A 61 11.56 18.83 6.71
C GLY A 61 10.84 19.87 5.85
N ASN A 62 11.62 20.83 5.33
CA ASN A 62 11.19 21.79 4.32
C ASN A 62 9.98 22.69 4.65
N TYR A 63 9.57 22.82 5.92
CA TYR A 63 8.39 23.62 6.30
C TYR A 63 8.34 25.03 5.71
N GLY A 64 9.49 25.72 5.65
CA GLY A 64 9.57 27.06 5.03
C GLY A 64 9.33 27.08 3.53
N GLN A 65 9.64 25.99 2.82
CA GLN A 65 9.34 25.85 1.39
C GLN A 65 7.83 25.62 1.19
N VAL A 66 7.20 24.79 2.02
CA VAL A 66 5.75 24.52 1.96
C VAL A 66 4.93 25.80 2.20
N LEU A 67 5.32 26.58 3.21
CA LEU A 67 4.53 27.76 3.63
C LEU A 67 4.62 28.94 2.66
N GLY A 68 5.64 28.97 1.80
CA GLY A 68 5.90 30.06 0.87
C GLY A 68 6.41 31.33 1.59
N SER A 69 7.51 31.90 1.10
CA SER A 69 8.21 33.02 1.74
C SER A 69 7.44 34.36 1.77
N HIS A 70 6.21 34.41 1.21
CA HIS A 70 5.48 35.67 0.95
C HIS A 70 4.17 35.80 1.75
N LYS A 71 3.84 34.84 2.62
CA LYS A 71 2.67 34.92 3.51
C LYS A 71 3.12 35.24 4.95
N PRO A 72 3.03 36.50 5.42
CA PRO A 72 3.58 36.90 6.72
C PRO A 72 2.94 36.19 7.93
N GLU A 73 1.71 35.68 7.77
CA GLU A 73 1.00 34.86 8.73
C GLU A 73 1.47 33.39 8.80
N CYS A 74 2.35 32.98 7.88
CA CYS A 74 2.82 31.61 7.68
C CYS A 74 4.30 31.50 7.98
N LYS A 75 4.64 31.47 9.28
CA LYS A 75 6.02 31.31 9.73
C LYS A 75 6.30 29.86 10.05
N ALA A 76 7.34 29.29 9.43
CA ALA A 76 7.82 27.96 9.77
C ALA A 76 8.32 27.94 11.22
N GLY A 77 7.99 26.87 11.94
CA GLY A 77 8.57 26.60 13.26
C GLY A 77 9.82 25.72 13.16
N THR A 78 10.24 25.20 14.31
CA THR A 78 11.30 24.20 14.41
C THR A 78 10.65 22.83 14.57
N PRO A 79 10.95 21.84 13.71
CA PRO A 79 10.42 20.50 13.86
C PRO A 79 10.69 19.91 15.26
N LYS A 80 9.68 19.31 15.88
CA LYS A 80 9.83 18.61 17.18
C LYS A 80 10.70 17.36 17.05
N PHE A 81 10.55 16.64 15.96
CA PHE A 81 11.26 15.39 15.67
C PHE A 81 12.38 15.62 14.65
N PRO A 82 13.41 14.77 14.62
CA PRO A 82 14.51 14.90 13.67
C PRO A 82 14.01 15.00 12.22
N PRO A 83 14.55 15.93 11.42
CA PRO A 83 14.29 15.96 10.00
C PRO A 83 14.93 14.75 9.33
N LEU A 84 14.18 14.10 8.44
CA LEU A 84 14.63 12.99 7.63
C LEU A 84 14.94 13.49 6.22
N ALA A 85 15.97 12.90 5.61
CA ALA A 85 16.22 13.06 4.18
C ALA A 85 15.05 12.52 3.36
N TYR A 86 15.03 12.77 2.05
CA TYR A 86 13.95 12.32 1.17
C TYR A 86 13.74 10.79 1.23
N TYR A 87 14.83 10.03 1.43
CA TYR A 87 14.83 8.57 1.56
C TYR A 87 14.96 8.08 3.00
N GLY A 88 14.78 8.96 3.98
CA GLY A 88 14.84 8.58 5.39
C GLY A 88 13.65 7.70 5.78
N ASP A 89 13.89 6.83 6.75
CA ASP A 89 12.92 5.88 7.26
C ASP A 89 12.19 6.43 8.50
N PRO A 90 10.88 6.72 8.41
CA PRO A 90 10.08 7.24 9.51
C PRO A 90 9.53 6.15 10.45
N THR A 91 9.93 4.89 10.25
CA THR A 91 9.41 3.70 10.94
C THR A 91 10.47 2.94 11.74
N ALA A 92 11.74 3.35 11.65
CA ALA A 92 12.79 2.84 12.52
C ALA A 92 12.48 3.10 14.01
N ASP A 93 12.89 2.19 14.90
CA ASP A 93 12.59 2.21 16.34
C ASP A 93 13.08 3.47 17.09
N GLU A 94 14.01 4.22 16.49
CA GLU A 94 14.47 5.53 16.96
C GLU A 94 13.42 6.64 16.76
N MET A 95 12.49 6.46 15.82
CA MET A 95 11.38 7.38 15.54
C MET A 95 10.13 7.07 16.38
N ALA A 96 10.26 6.25 17.43
CA ALA A 96 9.12 5.77 18.22
C ALA A 96 8.27 6.87 18.84
N ASP A 97 8.90 7.96 19.32
CA ASP A 97 8.17 9.09 19.87
C ASP A 97 7.29 9.77 18.80
N GLN A 98 7.75 9.81 17.54
CA GLN A 98 7.01 10.40 16.43
C GLN A 98 5.82 9.52 16.04
N PHE A 99 6.06 8.25 15.68
CA PHE A 99 4.96 7.39 15.22
C PHE A 99 3.98 7.04 16.34
N SER A 100 4.39 7.14 17.61
CA SER A 100 3.48 6.99 18.75
C SER A 100 2.42 8.08 18.85
N GLU A 101 2.72 9.28 18.35
CA GLU A 101 1.72 10.37 18.24
C GLU A 101 0.83 10.20 17.01
N TYR A 102 1.34 9.56 15.95
CA TYR A 102 0.70 9.59 14.63
C TYR A 102 -0.18 8.37 14.35
N LEU A 103 0.25 7.15 14.71
CA LEU A 103 -0.54 5.93 14.47
C LEU A 103 -1.93 5.97 15.14
N PRO A 104 -2.11 6.50 16.37
CA PRO A 104 -3.44 6.66 16.95
C PRO A 104 -4.36 7.60 16.15
N LEU A 105 -3.80 8.61 15.48
CA LEU A 105 -4.57 9.49 14.60
C LEU A 105 -5.01 8.76 13.34
N ILE A 106 -4.14 7.93 12.74
CA ILE A 106 -4.50 7.06 11.61
C ILE A 106 -5.61 6.09 12.01
N LYS A 107 -5.53 5.48 13.20
CA LYS A 107 -6.61 4.64 13.72
C LYS A 107 -7.91 5.44 13.90
N LYS A 108 -7.83 6.62 14.52
CA LYS A 108 -8.98 7.51 14.76
C LYS A 108 -9.65 7.96 13.46
N LEU A 109 -8.87 8.15 12.39
CA LEU A 109 -9.36 8.44 11.04
C LEU A 109 -10.24 7.32 10.46
N GLY A 110 -10.20 6.11 11.04
CA GLY A 110 -10.90 4.93 10.53
C GLY A 110 -10.06 4.10 9.55
N ALA A 111 -8.78 4.42 9.40
CA ALA A 111 -7.86 3.66 8.56
C ALA A 111 -7.40 2.36 9.26
N ASN A 112 -7.10 1.35 8.46
CA ASN A 112 -6.62 0.04 8.91
C ASN A 112 -5.34 -0.40 8.18
N THR A 113 -4.79 0.45 7.30
CA THR A 113 -3.60 0.15 6.51
C THR A 113 -2.73 1.40 6.42
N VAL A 114 -1.41 1.23 6.46
CA VAL A 114 -0.44 2.26 6.07
C VAL A 114 0.40 1.76 4.91
N ARG A 115 0.76 2.67 4.00
CA ARG A 115 1.74 2.41 2.95
C ARG A 115 3.04 3.14 3.28
N LEU A 116 4.13 2.40 3.31
CA LEU A 116 5.48 2.93 3.51
C LEU A 116 6.18 3.11 2.16
N TYR A 117 7.21 3.97 2.14
CA TYR A 117 7.93 4.34 0.92
C TYR A 117 9.44 4.17 1.04
N ASN A 118 9.99 4.24 2.25
CA ASN A 118 11.39 4.02 2.54
C ASN A 118 11.51 3.09 3.74
N ILE A 119 12.43 2.14 3.66
CA ILE A 119 12.82 1.25 4.75
C ILE A 119 14.34 1.18 4.78
N ASP A 120 14.91 1.36 5.97
CA ASP A 120 16.32 1.09 6.24
C ASP A 120 16.46 -0.28 6.92
N PRO A 121 16.66 -1.38 6.17
CA PRO A 121 16.80 -2.72 6.72
C PRO A 121 18.05 -2.93 7.61
N GLU A 122 18.86 -1.91 7.86
CA GLU A 122 19.90 -1.95 8.90
C GLU A 122 19.34 -1.56 10.28
N LYS A 123 18.18 -0.92 10.34
CA LYS A 123 17.48 -0.53 11.57
C LYS A 123 16.37 -1.52 11.93
N SER A 124 16.01 -1.53 13.21
CA SER A 124 14.86 -2.29 13.73
C SER A 124 13.56 -1.52 13.53
N HIS A 125 12.50 -2.23 13.15
CA HIS A 125 11.14 -1.70 12.95
C HIS A 125 10.12 -2.31 13.91
N ARG A 126 10.61 -3.01 14.92
CA ARG A 126 9.79 -3.81 15.83
C ARG A 126 8.71 -2.97 16.51
N LYS A 127 9.08 -1.81 17.07
CA LYS A 127 8.15 -0.94 17.79
C LYS A 127 7.06 -0.41 16.88
N PHE A 128 7.40 -0.03 15.64
CA PHE A 128 6.42 0.43 14.66
C PHE A 128 5.42 -0.68 14.31
N MET A 129 5.92 -1.88 13.98
CA MET A 129 5.07 -3.01 13.60
C MET A 129 4.18 -3.48 14.75
N GLU A 130 4.72 -3.58 15.98
CA GLU A 130 3.95 -3.94 17.18
C GLU A 130 2.86 -2.91 17.50
N GLN A 131 3.19 -1.61 17.41
CA GLN A 131 2.22 -0.56 17.67
C GLN A 131 1.13 -0.51 16.59
N ALA A 132 1.50 -0.60 15.31
CA ALA A 132 0.54 -0.70 14.21
C ALA A 132 -0.39 -1.90 14.41
N ALA A 133 0.16 -3.08 14.74
CA ALA A 133 -0.62 -4.29 15.01
C ALA A 133 -1.59 -4.10 16.19
N SER A 134 -1.16 -3.45 17.27
CA SER A 134 -1.99 -3.16 18.45
C SER A 134 -3.20 -2.27 18.12
N LEU A 135 -3.11 -1.47 17.07
CA LEU A 135 -4.18 -0.60 16.56
C LEU A 135 -4.99 -1.28 15.44
N GLY A 136 -4.63 -2.51 15.05
CA GLY A 136 -5.23 -3.22 13.91
C GLY A 136 -4.86 -2.58 12.57
N ILE A 137 -3.68 -1.99 12.46
CA ILE A 137 -3.13 -1.38 11.25
C ILE A 137 -2.19 -2.38 10.58
N TYR A 138 -2.46 -2.66 9.30
CA TYR A 138 -1.61 -3.44 8.43
C TYR A 138 -0.66 -2.55 7.61
N VAL A 139 0.42 -3.10 7.09
CA VAL A 139 1.51 -2.33 6.48
C VAL A 139 1.82 -2.86 5.08
N LEU A 140 1.77 -1.98 4.08
CA LEU A 140 2.39 -2.20 2.76
C LEU A 140 3.85 -1.73 2.83
N VAL A 141 4.78 -2.66 2.64
CA VAL A 141 6.22 -2.44 2.87
C VAL A 141 6.95 -2.41 1.52
N PRO A 142 7.68 -1.34 1.17
CA PRO A 142 8.44 -1.29 -0.08
C PRO A 142 9.65 -2.20 -0.02
N LEU A 143 9.97 -2.88 -1.13
CA LEU A 143 11.21 -3.65 -1.28
C LEU A 143 12.35 -2.84 -1.91
N THR A 144 12.02 -1.71 -2.51
CA THR A 144 12.97 -0.80 -3.15
C THR A 144 13.38 0.29 -2.18
N ARG A 145 14.68 0.59 -2.14
CA ARG A 145 15.26 1.67 -1.35
C ARG A 145 15.78 2.77 -2.26
N GLY A 146 16.00 3.95 -1.68
CA GLY A 146 16.45 5.09 -2.44
C GLY A 146 17.95 5.37 -2.45
N ASP A 147 18.58 5.08 -1.31
CA ASP A 147 20.00 5.17 -1.04
C ASP A 147 20.79 3.99 -1.64
N TRP A 148 20.17 2.81 -1.69
CA TRP A 148 20.71 1.57 -2.27
C TRP A 148 19.95 1.15 -3.54
N GLY A 149 19.77 2.10 -4.46
CA GLY A 149 19.30 1.80 -5.81
C GLY A 149 17.80 1.93 -5.94
N PHE A 150 17.40 3.10 -6.43
CA PHE A 150 16.04 3.32 -6.84
C PHE A 150 15.67 2.34 -7.96
N LEU A 151 14.85 1.36 -7.59
CA LEU A 151 13.86 0.71 -8.44
C LEU A 151 14.39 -0.34 -9.41
N PRO A 152 13.51 -1.24 -9.87
CA PRO A 152 13.74 -2.07 -11.04
C PRO A 152 13.88 -1.26 -12.36
N ALA A 153 14.08 0.06 -12.35
CA ALA A 153 14.19 0.88 -13.56
C ALA A 153 15.49 1.67 -13.70
N LEU A 154 16.45 1.61 -12.76
CA LEU A 154 17.71 2.33 -12.94
C LEU A 154 18.89 1.35 -12.82
N PRO A 155 19.72 1.18 -13.87
CA PRO A 155 19.56 1.70 -15.23
C PRO A 155 18.54 0.85 -16.01
N SER A 156 17.61 1.48 -16.74
CA SER A 156 16.70 0.78 -17.64
C SER A 156 17.30 0.60 -19.04
N PRO A 157 17.06 -0.52 -19.72
CA PRO A 157 16.40 -1.75 -19.24
C PRO A 157 17.29 -2.69 -18.41
N GLN A 158 18.56 -2.35 -18.16
CA GLN A 158 19.57 -3.25 -17.59
C GLN A 158 19.57 -3.39 -16.05
N CYS A 159 18.43 -3.19 -15.40
CA CYS A 159 18.39 -2.91 -13.96
C CYS A 159 18.79 -4.11 -13.05
N TYR A 160 18.92 -5.31 -13.62
CA TYR A 160 19.24 -6.56 -12.91
C TYR A 160 20.65 -7.09 -13.20
N TYR A 161 21.34 -6.56 -14.20
CA TYR A 161 22.60 -7.12 -14.69
C TYR A 161 23.63 -6.05 -15.08
N ALA A 162 23.30 -4.76 -15.00
CA ALA A 162 24.27 -3.69 -15.20
C ALA A 162 25.15 -3.48 -13.97
N ASP A 163 26.39 -3.10 -14.27
CA ASP A 163 27.33 -2.57 -13.31
C ASP A 163 27.44 -1.07 -13.54
N LEU A 164 27.26 -0.28 -12.48
CA LEU A 164 27.35 1.17 -12.54
C LEU A 164 28.60 1.65 -11.77
N PRO A 165 29.31 2.67 -12.28
CA PRO A 165 30.33 3.37 -11.52
C PRO A 165 29.77 3.83 -10.17
N ASP A 166 30.55 3.69 -9.10
CA ASP A 166 30.21 4.04 -7.71
C ASP A 166 29.09 3.22 -7.04
N TYR A 167 28.31 2.48 -7.83
CA TYR A 167 27.15 1.74 -7.35
C TYR A 167 27.35 0.21 -7.42
N GLY A 168 28.24 -0.29 -8.29
CA GLY A 168 28.53 -1.71 -8.43
C GLY A 168 27.42 -2.49 -9.14
N HIS A 169 27.26 -3.77 -8.78
CA HIS A 169 26.28 -4.68 -9.38
C HIS A 169 24.85 -4.31 -8.95
N VAL A 170 24.11 -3.67 -9.85
CA VAL A 170 22.82 -3.05 -9.50
C VAL A 170 21.80 -4.07 -9.04
N GLY A 171 21.62 -5.14 -9.82
CA GLY A 171 20.67 -6.20 -9.50
C GLY A 171 20.99 -6.92 -8.20
N LEU A 172 22.29 -7.11 -7.90
CA LEU A 172 22.70 -7.74 -6.65
C LEU A 172 22.36 -6.86 -5.45
N ASN A 173 22.61 -5.55 -5.54
CA ASN A 173 22.27 -4.60 -4.46
C ASN A 173 20.77 -4.54 -4.22
N LEU A 174 19.98 -4.43 -5.30
CA LEU A 174 18.52 -4.42 -5.25
C LEU A 174 17.99 -5.70 -4.59
N LEU A 175 18.42 -6.88 -5.06
CA LEU A 175 17.98 -8.16 -4.51
C LEU A 175 18.43 -8.34 -3.05
N THR A 176 19.65 -7.94 -2.70
CA THR A 176 20.17 -8.02 -1.33
C THR A 176 19.36 -7.16 -0.38
N SER A 177 19.13 -5.90 -0.76
CA SER A 177 18.28 -4.98 0.00
C SER A 177 16.87 -5.54 0.21
N ALA A 178 16.22 -6.00 -0.88
CA ALA A 178 14.87 -6.55 -0.80
C ALA A 178 14.81 -7.79 0.09
N LYS A 179 15.82 -8.67 0.05
CA LYS A 179 15.92 -9.83 0.96
C LYS A 179 16.04 -9.42 2.43
N LEU A 180 16.84 -8.40 2.75
CA LEU A 180 16.97 -7.91 4.12
C LEU A 180 15.65 -7.33 4.65
N ILE A 181 14.90 -6.60 3.81
CA ILE A 181 13.55 -6.13 4.16
C ILE A 181 12.61 -7.32 4.38
N VAL A 182 12.63 -8.32 3.50
CA VAL A 182 11.81 -9.54 3.65
C VAL A 182 12.15 -10.29 4.94
N ASP A 183 13.43 -10.43 5.29
CA ASP A 183 13.88 -11.07 6.53
C ASP A 183 13.30 -10.37 7.77
N GLN A 184 13.30 -9.03 7.77
CA GLN A 184 12.74 -8.27 8.87
C GLN A 184 11.21 -8.36 8.96
N PHE A 185 10.51 -8.18 7.84
CA PHE A 185 9.07 -7.90 7.84
C PHE A 185 8.18 -9.14 7.70
N SER A 186 8.69 -10.28 7.22
CA SER A 186 7.88 -11.49 7.01
C SER A 186 7.36 -12.11 8.31
N GLN A 187 8.00 -11.83 9.45
CA GLN A 187 7.61 -12.33 10.77
C GLN A 187 6.36 -11.65 11.34
N TYR A 188 5.99 -10.46 10.85
CA TYR A 188 4.86 -9.73 11.38
C TYR A 188 3.59 -10.08 10.62
N GLU A 189 2.57 -10.52 11.36
CA GLU A 189 1.27 -10.91 10.80
C GLU A 189 0.52 -9.73 10.16
N ASN A 190 0.82 -8.50 10.59
CA ASN A 190 0.27 -7.27 10.00
C ASN A 190 1.07 -6.72 8.81
N THR A 191 2.13 -7.40 8.34
CA THR A 191 2.71 -7.10 7.01
C THR A 191 1.73 -7.58 5.95
N LEU A 192 1.02 -6.63 5.31
CA LEU A 192 -0.05 -6.89 4.36
C LEU A 192 0.51 -7.46 3.06
N MET A 193 1.42 -6.71 2.44
CA MET A 193 2.06 -7.04 1.17
C MET A 193 3.42 -6.34 1.08
N PHE A 194 4.29 -6.89 0.24
CA PHE A 194 5.52 -6.23 -0.20
C PHE A 194 5.30 -5.50 -1.53
N VAL A 195 5.65 -4.22 -1.60
CA VAL A 195 5.59 -3.42 -2.83
C VAL A 195 6.89 -3.60 -3.60
N VAL A 196 6.84 -4.32 -4.71
CA VAL A 196 8.02 -4.73 -5.50
C VAL A 196 8.62 -3.57 -6.29
N GLY A 197 7.79 -2.60 -6.68
CA GLY A 197 8.19 -1.41 -7.41
C GLY A 197 7.05 -0.40 -7.46
N ASN A 198 7.40 0.85 -7.76
CA ASN A 198 6.46 1.95 -7.84
C ASN A 198 6.77 2.81 -9.07
N GLU A 199 5.81 2.94 -10.00
CA GLU A 199 5.84 3.86 -11.15
C GLU A 199 7.20 3.87 -11.88
N ILE A 200 7.75 2.68 -12.16
CA ILE A 200 9.12 2.56 -12.68
C ILE A 200 9.29 3.29 -14.02
N GLU A 201 8.20 3.44 -14.76
CA GLU A 201 8.12 4.18 -16.02
C GLU A 201 8.27 5.71 -15.87
N LEU A 202 8.12 6.27 -14.68
CA LEU A 202 8.34 7.70 -14.43
C LEU A 202 9.76 8.03 -14.01
N LEU A 203 10.54 7.02 -13.64
CA LEU A 203 11.80 7.20 -12.94
C LEU A 203 12.99 7.15 -13.90
N ASP A 204 12.77 6.63 -15.10
CA ASP A 204 13.71 6.65 -16.22
C ASP A 204 12.93 6.78 -17.54
N LYS A 205 13.52 7.43 -18.56
CA LYS A 205 12.92 7.53 -19.90
C LYS A 205 12.70 6.14 -20.54
N GLU A 206 13.60 5.21 -20.24
CA GLU A 206 13.55 3.81 -20.64
C GLU A 206 12.77 2.95 -19.64
N GLY A 207 12.13 3.52 -18.61
CA GLY A 207 11.49 2.77 -17.52
C GLY A 207 10.40 1.79 -17.98
N MET A 208 9.72 2.09 -19.09
CA MET A 208 8.81 1.13 -19.74
C MET A 208 9.52 -0.12 -20.26
N ALA A 209 10.82 -0.09 -20.54
CA ALA A 209 11.59 -1.28 -20.90
C ALA A 209 12.01 -2.11 -19.67
N ALA A 210 11.71 -1.66 -18.44
CA ALA A 210 12.19 -2.28 -17.21
C ALA A 210 11.21 -3.25 -16.55
N TYR A 211 9.99 -3.38 -17.06
CA TYR A 211 8.99 -4.31 -16.52
C TYR A 211 9.46 -5.79 -16.39
N PRO A 212 10.33 -6.33 -17.26
CA PRO A 212 10.96 -7.65 -17.02
C PRO A 212 11.76 -7.72 -15.72
N CYS A 213 12.40 -6.63 -15.30
CA CYS A 213 13.09 -6.59 -14.02
C CYS A 213 12.15 -6.72 -12.83
N VAL A 214 10.95 -6.11 -12.88
CA VAL A 214 9.95 -6.24 -11.81
C VAL A 214 9.56 -7.70 -11.64
N LYS A 215 9.32 -8.42 -12.75
CA LYS A 215 9.03 -9.86 -12.71
C LYS A 215 10.20 -10.67 -12.17
N ALA A 216 11.44 -10.32 -12.51
CA ALA A 216 12.62 -10.99 -11.96
C ALA A 216 12.76 -10.78 -10.43
N LEU A 217 12.53 -9.56 -9.92
CA LEU A 217 12.51 -9.32 -8.47
C LEU A 217 11.38 -10.07 -7.78
N THR A 218 10.20 -10.10 -8.40
CA THR A 218 9.06 -10.86 -7.91
C THR A 218 9.41 -12.35 -7.78
N ARG A 219 9.96 -12.94 -8.85
CA ARG A 219 10.44 -14.33 -8.89
C ARG A 219 11.40 -14.63 -7.76
N ASP A 220 12.43 -13.80 -7.62
CA ASP A 220 13.52 -14.06 -6.69
C ASP A 220 13.06 -13.89 -5.24
N ILE A 221 12.14 -12.97 -4.97
CA ILE A 221 11.58 -12.76 -3.62
C ILE A 221 10.56 -13.84 -3.24
N HIS A 222 9.70 -14.29 -4.15
CA HIS A 222 8.85 -15.46 -3.90
C HIS A 222 9.68 -16.71 -3.56
N ARG A 223 10.73 -16.96 -4.35
CA ARG A 223 11.65 -18.07 -4.08
C ARG A 223 12.36 -17.91 -2.75
N TYR A 224 12.82 -16.71 -2.42
CA TYR A 224 13.49 -16.43 -1.15
C TYR A 224 12.58 -16.66 0.07
N GLN A 225 11.32 -16.19 0.02
CA GLN A 225 10.35 -16.45 1.09
C GLN A 225 10.14 -17.96 1.29
N LYS A 226 10.06 -18.74 0.20
CA LYS A 226 9.93 -20.20 0.25
C LYS A 226 11.18 -20.89 0.80
N GLU A 227 12.37 -20.48 0.34
CA GLU A 227 13.67 -21.00 0.79
C GLU A 227 13.85 -20.82 2.30
N LYS A 228 13.46 -19.64 2.82
CA LYS A 228 13.54 -19.32 4.25
C LYS A 228 12.44 -19.94 5.10
N GLY A 229 11.42 -20.54 4.49
CA GLY A 229 10.24 -21.03 5.20
C GLY A 229 9.42 -19.92 5.85
N TYR A 230 9.49 -18.70 5.32
CA TYR A 230 8.70 -17.58 5.82
C TYR A 230 7.24 -17.71 5.43
N ARG A 231 6.38 -16.95 6.12
CA ARG A 231 5.03 -16.68 5.65
C ARG A 231 5.11 -16.12 4.24
N SER A 232 4.33 -16.66 3.31
CA SER A 232 4.22 -16.12 1.95
C SER A 232 3.44 -14.81 1.97
N VAL A 233 4.13 -13.72 2.27
CA VAL A 233 3.59 -12.37 2.19
C VAL A 233 3.37 -12.05 0.71
N PRO A 234 2.16 -11.61 0.30
CA PRO A 234 1.91 -11.33 -1.11
C PRO A 234 2.72 -10.15 -1.64
N LEU A 235 3.03 -10.19 -2.93
CA LEU A 235 3.76 -9.13 -3.63
C LEU A 235 2.81 -8.30 -4.49
N ILE A 236 2.92 -6.97 -4.40
CA ILE A 236 2.15 -6.01 -5.18
C ILE A 236 3.09 -5.10 -5.99
N TYR A 237 2.71 -4.77 -7.23
CA TYR A 237 3.31 -3.66 -7.97
C TYR A 237 2.40 -2.44 -7.92
N SER A 238 2.97 -1.24 -7.76
CA SER A 238 2.23 0.02 -7.76
C SER A 238 2.50 0.77 -9.06
N ASP A 239 1.54 0.81 -9.97
CA ASP A 239 1.67 1.48 -11.27
C ASP A 239 1.03 2.88 -11.23
N LYS A 240 1.43 3.76 -12.15
CA LYS A 240 0.75 5.03 -12.36
C LYS A 240 -0.55 4.82 -13.13
N ASP A 241 -1.61 5.56 -12.80
CA ASP A 241 -2.74 5.68 -13.73
C ASP A 241 -2.34 6.47 -14.99
N GLN A 242 -2.05 5.76 -16.07
CA GLN A 242 -1.67 6.35 -17.37
C GLN A 242 -2.84 6.99 -18.12
N GLY A 243 -4.08 6.85 -17.62
CA GLY A 243 -5.27 7.39 -18.27
C GLY A 243 -5.68 6.69 -19.57
N ASN A 244 -5.06 5.54 -19.89
CA ASN A 244 -5.36 4.72 -21.06
C ASN A 244 -5.23 3.22 -20.72
N LYS A 245 -5.43 2.32 -21.69
CA LYS A 245 -5.42 0.86 -21.49
C LYS A 245 -4.05 0.24 -21.15
N ASP A 246 -2.96 0.99 -21.25
CA ASP A 246 -1.62 0.51 -20.90
C ASP A 246 -1.58 0.01 -19.45
N ARG A 247 -2.31 0.66 -18.52
CA ARG A 247 -2.48 0.20 -17.13
C ARG A 247 -2.98 -1.25 -17.03
N LEU A 248 -3.90 -1.67 -17.91
CA LEU A 248 -4.41 -3.03 -17.94
C LEU A 248 -3.43 -3.99 -18.61
N HIS A 249 -2.73 -3.53 -19.66
CA HIS A 249 -1.71 -4.35 -20.32
C HIS A 249 -0.53 -4.64 -19.39
N ILE A 250 -0.08 -3.64 -18.63
CA ILE A 250 0.94 -3.77 -17.59
C ILE A 250 0.44 -4.67 -16.46
N ALA A 251 -0.78 -4.46 -15.97
CA ALA A 251 -1.37 -5.33 -14.95
C ALA A 251 -1.40 -6.80 -15.37
N ASN A 252 -1.87 -7.08 -16.60
CA ASN A 252 -1.93 -8.43 -17.14
C ASN A 252 -0.53 -9.03 -17.35
N TYR A 253 0.47 -8.23 -17.72
CA TYR A 253 1.85 -8.68 -17.85
C TYR A 253 2.49 -9.02 -16.50
N LEU A 254 2.33 -8.16 -15.50
CA LEU A 254 2.94 -8.37 -14.19
C LEU A 254 2.27 -9.51 -13.43
N THR A 255 0.99 -9.80 -13.68
CA THR A 255 0.24 -10.86 -12.97
C THR A 255 0.14 -12.18 -13.71
N CYS A 256 0.60 -12.28 -14.95
CA CYS A 256 0.74 -13.56 -15.65
C CYS A 256 2.07 -14.22 -15.32
N ALA A 257 2.17 -15.55 -15.47
CA ALA A 257 3.42 -16.29 -15.35
C ALA A 257 4.12 -16.38 -16.71
N LEU A 258 5.43 -16.13 -16.78
CA LEU A 258 6.25 -16.33 -17.99
C LEU A 258 7.08 -17.61 -17.90
N GLU A 259 7.98 -17.68 -16.92
CA GLU A 259 8.85 -18.81 -16.63
C GLU A 259 8.22 -19.72 -15.56
N SER A 260 7.58 -19.12 -14.56
CA SER A 260 6.96 -19.83 -13.44
C SER A 260 5.94 -18.96 -12.70
N PRO A 261 5.03 -19.54 -11.89
CA PRO A 261 4.12 -18.75 -11.05
C PRO A 261 4.83 -17.75 -10.13
N ASP A 262 6.09 -18.00 -9.77
CA ASP A 262 6.88 -17.12 -8.91
C ASP A 262 7.13 -15.74 -9.54
N ASP A 263 7.16 -15.61 -10.88
CA ASP A 263 7.45 -14.33 -11.55
C ASP A 263 6.24 -13.40 -11.68
N ALA A 264 5.06 -13.85 -11.24
CA ALA A 264 3.82 -13.09 -11.28
C ALA A 264 3.59 -12.39 -9.94
N VAL A 265 3.29 -11.09 -9.94
CA VAL A 265 2.86 -10.40 -8.71
C VAL A 265 1.49 -10.93 -8.27
N ASP A 266 1.26 -10.96 -6.97
CA ASP A 266 0.02 -11.48 -6.39
C ASP A 266 -1.12 -10.47 -6.48
N ALA A 267 -0.79 -9.18 -6.47
CA ALA A 267 -1.73 -8.08 -6.54
C ALA A 267 -1.20 -6.95 -7.44
N PHE A 268 -2.12 -6.10 -7.91
CA PHE A 268 -1.78 -4.93 -8.70
C PHE A 268 -2.32 -3.66 -8.05
N GLY A 269 -1.55 -2.60 -8.11
CA GLY A 269 -1.83 -1.30 -7.53
C GLY A 269 -1.88 -0.21 -8.60
N LEU A 270 -2.79 0.75 -8.46
CA LEU A 270 -2.73 2.02 -9.20
C LEU A 270 -2.61 3.21 -8.26
N ASN A 271 -1.71 4.13 -8.60
CA ASN A 271 -1.69 5.49 -8.09
C ASN A 271 -2.66 6.34 -8.93
N ALA A 272 -3.89 6.50 -8.44
CA ALA A 272 -5.03 7.04 -9.18
C ALA A 272 -5.44 8.44 -8.70
N TYR A 273 -4.89 9.47 -9.35
CA TYR A 273 -5.14 10.89 -9.03
C TYR A 273 -6.12 11.59 -9.98
N SER A 274 -6.79 10.86 -10.87
CA SER A 274 -7.62 11.44 -11.93
C SER A 274 -8.91 12.13 -11.44
N TRP A 275 -9.34 11.90 -10.19
CA TRP A 275 -10.56 12.51 -9.62
C TRP A 275 -10.24 13.70 -8.71
N CYS A 276 -10.35 14.91 -9.28
CA CYS A 276 -10.08 16.18 -8.57
C CYS A 276 -11.31 17.05 -8.32
N ASP A 277 -12.38 16.86 -9.10
CA ASP A 277 -13.56 17.70 -8.98
C ASP A 277 -14.56 17.10 -7.96
N PRO A 278 -14.83 17.80 -6.84
CA PRO A 278 -15.75 17.32 -5.84
C PRO A 278 -17.22 17.32 -6.32
N THR A 279 -17.52 17.97 -7.44
CA THR A 279 -18.86 18.10 -7.99
C THR A 279 -19.27 16.95 -8.92
N TYR A 280 -18.37 15.98 -9.19
CA TYR A 280 -18.74 14.75 -9.88
C TYR A 280 -19.84 14.01 -9.11
N GLY A 281 -21.10 14.26 -9.47
CA GLY A 281 -22.27 13.72 -8.80
C GLY A 281 -22.68 12.31 -9.26
N SER A 282 -21.93 11.70 -10.19
CA SER A 282 -22.26 10.39 -10.74
C SER A 282 -21.00 9.59 -11.09
N PHE A 283 -20.92 8.36 -10.57
CA PHE A 283 -19.87 7.40 -10.92
C PHE A 283 -19.80 7.16 -12.43
N GLN A 284 -20.93 7.13 -13.14
CA GLN A 284 -20.98 6.84 -14.57
C GLN A 284 -20.15 7.82 -15.42
N TYR A 285 -20.00 9.06 -14.95
CA TYR A 285 -19.27 10.11 -15.65
C TYR A 285 -17.96 10.48 -14.95
N SER A 286 -17.57 9.75 -13.91
CA SER A 286 -16.33 10.03 -13.20
C SER A 286 -15.12 9.40 -13.89
N PRO A 287 -13.91 9.93 -13.68
CA PRO A 287 -12.68 9.37 -14.24
C PRO A 287 -12.45 7.89 -13.89
N TYR A 288 -12.93 7.46 -12.72
CA TYR A 288 -12.77 6.09 -12.22
C TYR A 288 -13.67 5.08 -12.94
N LYS A 289 -14.69 5.51 -13.70
CA LYS A 289 -15.50 4.59 -14.51
C LYS A 289 -14.65 3.85 -15.53
N SER A 290 -13.71 4.55 -16.18
CA SER A 290 -12.81 3.95 -17.16
C SER A 290 -11.90 2.89 -16.54
N ILE A 291 -11.40 3.14 -15.31
CA ILE A 291 -10.60 2.17 -14.55
C ILE A 291 -11.45 0.94 -14.21
N ALA A 292 -12.69 1.17 -13.77
CA ALA A 292 -13.60 0.09 -13.43
C ALA A 292 -13.90 -0.82 -14.64
N ASP A 293 -14.08 -0.23 -15.82
CA ASP A 293 -14.33 -0.96 -17.06
C ASP A 293 -13.10 -1.77 -17.50
N ASP A 294 -11.91 -1.18 -17.44
CA ASP A 294 -10.67 -1.86 -17.82
C ASP A 294 -10.40 -3.08 -16.92
N PHE A 295 -10.63 -2.96 -15.60
CA PHE A 295 -10.32 -4.03 -14.65
C PHE A 295 -11.52 -4.94 -14.31
N ALA A 296 -12.68 -4.79 -14.96
CA ALA A 296 -13.91 -5.52 -14.64
C ALA A 296 -13.74 -7.06 -14.60
N SER A 297 -12.82 -7.61 -15.42
CA SER A 297 -12.50 -9.05 -15.44
C SER A 297 -11.15 -9.40 -14.79
N PHE A 298 -10.50 -8.45 -14.12
CA PHE A 298 -9.18 -8.68 -13.54
C PHE A 298 -9.25 -9.69 -12.37
N SER A 299 -8.31 -10.62 -12.37
CA SER A 299 -8.37 -11.86 -11.57
C SER A 299 -7.57 -11.84 -10.28
N LYS A 300 -6.76 -10.80 -10.08
CA LYS A 300 -5.94 -10.61 -8.87
C LYS A 300 -6.48 -9.46 -8.02
N PRO A 301 -6.16 -9.41 -6.72
CA PRO A 301 -6.40 -8.23 -5.90
C PRO A 301 -5.89 -6.97 -6.58
N PHE A 302 -6.78 -5.99 -6.65
CA PHE A 302 -6.52 -4.70 -7.25
C PHE A 302 -6.75 -3.60 -6.22
N LEU A 303 -5.77 -2.73 -6.00
CA LEU A 303 -5.85 -1.64 -5.02
C LEU A 303 -5.57 -0.30 -5.70
N PHE A 304 -6.13 0.77 -5.17
CA PHE A 304 -5.54 2.09 -5.40
C PHE A 304 -4.43 2.29 -4.38
N THR A 305 -3.20 2.00 -4.78
CA THR A 305 -2.02 2.11 -3.93
C THR A 305 -1.69 3.55 -3.58
N GLU A 306 -2.23 4.52 -4.33
CA GLU A 306 -2.43 5.91 -3.96
C GLU A 306 -3.72 6.47 -4.55
N PHE A 307 -4.36 7.40 -3.85
CA PHE A 307 -5.42 8.24 -4.40
C PHE A 307 -5.57 9.55 -3.63
N GLY A 308 -6.33 10.48 -4.21
CA GLY A 308 -6.69 11.75 -3.57
C GLY A 308 -6.04 12.92 -4.26
N CYS A 309 -6.54 13.31 -5.42
CA CYS A 309 -6.08 14.51 -6.11
C CYS A 309 -6.12 15.76 -5.21
N ASN A 310 -5.05 16.55 -5.22
CA ASN A 310 -4.95 17.81 -4.48
C ASN A 310 -4.84 19.04 -5.39
N ILE A 311 -5.31 18.98 -6.64
CA ILE A 311 -5.40 20.15 -7.53
C ILE A 311 -6.86 20.59 -7.71
N GLY A 312 -7.06 21.71 -8.40
CA GLY A 312 -8.40 22.24 -8.69
C GLY A 312 -8.84 23.28 -7.68
N SER A 313 -10.08 23.19 -7.20
CA SER A 313 -10.70 24.21 -6.35
C SER A 313 -10.38 24.09 -4.87
N PHE A 314 -9.61 23.07 -4.43
CA PHE A 314 -9.34 22.92 -3.01
C PHE A 314 -8.33 23.97 -2.52
N GLN A 315 -8.42 24.28 -1.23
CA GLN A 315 -7.61 25.27 -0.54
C GLN A 315 -6.83 24.57 0.56
N TRP A 316 -5.60 24.21 0.23
CA TRP A 316 -4.67 23.48 1.12
C TRP A 316 -3.56 24.37 1.69
N SER A 317 -3.59 25.67 1.39
CA SER A 317 -2.52 26.58 1.81
C SER A 317 -2.79 27.28 3.15
N CYS A 318 -1.70 27.61 3.83
CA CYS A 318 -1.69 28.48 4.98
C CYS A 318 -2.32 29.86 4.64
N PRO A 319 -3.01 30.54 5.60
CA PRO A 319 -3.15 30.22 7.03
C PRO A 319 -4.30 29.30 7.40
N ALA A 320 -5.26 29.12 6.50
CA ALA A 320 -6.53 28.53 6.90
C ALA A 320 -6.48 26.99 6.90
N TYR A 321 -5.82 26.36 5.91
CA TYR A 321 -5.99 24.93 5.63
C TYR A 321 -7.48 24.51 5.59
N LYS A 322 -8.33 25.46 5.15
CA LYS A 322 -9.78 25.33 5.08
C LYS A 322 -10.20 25.13 3.63
N GLY A 323 -11.09 24.17 3.38
CA GLY A 323 -11.56 23.85 2.03
C GLY A 323 -10.65 22.88 1.29
N GLY A 324 -9.97 21.99 2.02
CA GLY A 324 -9.17 20.89 1.45
C GLY A 324 -10.00 19.84 0.72
N ARG A 325 -9.39 18.67 0.47
CA ARG A 325 -10.00 17.58 -0.29
C ARG A 325 -11.24 17.04 0.41
N THR A 326 -12.31 16.78 -0.35
CA THR A 326 -13.59 16.27 0.18
C THR A 326 -13.79 14.77 0.02
N TRP A 327 -12.90 14.10 -0.73
CA TRP A 327 -12.83 12.63 -0.87
C TRP A 327 -14.06 11.90 -1.46
N PRO A 328 -14.82 12.46 -2.42
CA PRO A 328 -16.03 11.82 -2.96
C PRO A 328 -15.77 10.42 -3.56
N GLN A 329 -14.53 10.16 -3.98
CA GLN A 329 -14.12 8.88 -4.54
C GLN A 329 -14.13 7.72 -3.53
N VAL A 330 -14.07 7.99 -2.22
CA VAL A 330 -14.10 6.94 -1.18
C VAL A 330 -15.42 6.18 -1.22
N GLY A 331 -16.54 6.91 -1.19
CA GLY A 331 -17.86 6.30 -1.31
C GLY A 331 -18.03 5.50 -2.59
N VAL A 332 -17.55 6.01 -3.72
CA VAL A 332 -17.60 5.29 -5.01
C VAL A 332 -16.81 3.98 -4.96
N MET A 333 -15.58 3.99 -4.44
CA MET A 333 -14.76 2.79 -4.36
C MET A 333 -15.41 1.72 -3.47
N MET A 334 -15.99 2.10 -2.34
CA MET A 334 -16.62 1.16 -1.40
C MET A 334 -18.02 0.71 -1.83
N ASP A 335 -18.80 1.58 -2.49
CA ASP A 335 -20.20 1.29 -2.82
C ASP A 335 -20.40 0.72 -4.22
N LYS A 336 -19.53 1.09 -5.18
CA LYS A 336 -19.69 0.80 -6.62
C LYS A 336 -18.55 -0.01 -7.21
N MET A 337 -17.37 0.02 -6.60
CA MET A 337 -16.19 -0.70 -7.10
C MET A 337 -15.69 -1.77 -6.11
N SER A 338 -16.42 -2.09 -5.03
CA SER A 338 -15.93 -3.02 -3.99
C SER A 338 -15.90 -4.49 -4.42
N ASP A 339 -16.58 -4.84 -5.51
CA ASP A 339 -16.46 -6.11 -6.23
C ASP A 339 -15.24 -6.15 -7.17
N LEU A 340 -14.50 -5.05 -7.26
CA LEU A 340 -13.30 -4.90 -8.07
C LEU A 340 -12.05 -4.55 -7.23
N VAL A 341 -12.16 -3.52 -6.39
CA VAL A 341 -11.07 -2.91 -5.64
C VAL A 341 -11.03 -3.49 -4.22
N SER A 342 -9.82 -3.81 -3.76
CA SER A 342 -9.52 -4.37 -2.44
C SER A 342 -9.01 -3.37 -1.42
N GLY A 343 -8.96 -2.10 -1.81
CA GLY A 343 -8.58 -1.03 -0.92
C GLY A 343 -8.07 0.17 -1.67
N ALA A 344 -7.87 1.25 -0.92
CA ALA A 344 -7.33 2.48 -1.42
C ALA A 344 -6.49 3.16 -0.34
N VAL A 345 -5.35 3.73 -0.72
CA VAL A 345 -4.42 4.41 0.18
C VAL A 345 -4.44 5.92 -0.10
N ALA A 346 -4.94 6.71 0.84
CA ALA A 346 -5.00 8.15 0.66
C ALA A 346 -3.60 8.76 0.79
N PHE A 347 -3.19 9.56 -0.19
CA PHE A 347 -1.89 10.21 -0.23
C PHE A 347 -2.01 11.67 0.27
N GLU A 348 -1.36 12.14 1.32
CA GLU A 348 -0.55 11.41 2.31
C GLU A 348 -0.76 11.99 3.72
N PHE A 349 -0.20 11.33 4.75
CA PHE A 349 -0.42 11.71 6.14
C PHE A 349 0.12 13.11 6.49
N SER A 350 1.42 13.36 6.31
CA SER A 350 2.06 14.61 6.71
C SER A 350 2.05 15.65 5.60
N MET A 351 1.97 16.93 5.98
CA MET A 351 2.13 18.05 5.06
C MET A 351 3.58 18.21 4.65
N GLU A 352 3.85 17.98 3.37
CA GLU A 352 5.17 18.09 2.74
C GLU A 352 5.11 19.08 1.56
N ASN A 353 6.23 19.29 0.86
CA ASN A 353 6.33 20.23 -0.27
C ASN A 353 5.37 19.99 -1.43
N ASN A 354 4.74 18.82 -1.50
CA ASN A 354 3.76 18.46 -2.53
C ASN A 354 2.32 18.88 -2.13
N GLU A 355 2.13 19.41 -0.93
CA GLU A 355 0.85 19.93 -0.40
C GLU A 355 -0.28 18.89 -0.32
N PHE A 356 0.04 17.61 -0.10
CA PHE A 356 -0.95 16.54 0.05
C PHE A 356 -1.37 16.27 1.50
N GLY A 357 -0.68 16.81 2.49
CA GLY A 357 -0.82 16.37 3.89
C GLY A 357 -2.22 16.44 4.49
N LEU A 358 -2.56 15.44 5.28
CA LEU A 358 -3.73 15.41 6.15
C LEU A 358 -3.47 16.14 7.47
N VAL A 359 -2.22 16.19 7.92
CA VAL A 359 -1.83 16.82 9.19
C VAL A 359 -0.64 17.75 9.03
N LEU A 360 -0.60 18.79 9.85
CA LEU A 360 0.61 19.58 10.09
C LEU A 360 1.32 18.95 11.30
N THR A 361 2.53 18.47 11.09
CA THR A 361 3.37 17.88 12.14
C THR A 361 3.79 18.94 13.17
N PRO A 362 4.14 18.56 14.42
CA PRO A 362 4.61 19.52 15.41
C PRO A 362 5.84 20.29 14.91
N GLY A 363 5.84 21.61 15.13
CA GLY A 363 6.84 22.52 14.63
C GLY A 363 6.63 23.01 13.19
N PHE A 364 5.60 22.53 12.48
CA PHE A 364 5.31 22.97 11.12
C PHE A 364 5.06 24.49 11.05
N LEU A 365 4.17 24.99 11.91
CA LEU A 365 3.98 26.42 12.15
C LEU A 365 4.77 26.87 13.40
N GLN A 366 5.21 28.12 13.42
CA GLN A 366 5.83 28.74 14.59
C GLN A 366 4.87 28.65 15.79
N GLY A 367 5.35 28.12 16.92
CA GLY A 367 4.56 27.96 18.14
C GLY A 367 3.51 26.84 18.10
N GLN A 368 3.59 25.92 17.13
CA GLN A 368 2.75 24.72 17.08
C GLN A 368 3.47 23.53 17.71
N ASP A 369 3.13 23.17 18.95
CA ASP A 369 3.78 22.06 19.66
C ASP A 369 3.09 20.70 19.48
N THR A 370 1.89 20.69 18.90
CA THR A 370 1.08 19.49 18.69
C THR A 370 0.71 19.32 17.22
N VAL A 371 0.30 18.11 16.84
CA VAL A 371 -0.28 17.85 15.52
C VAL A 371 -1.52 18.72 15.30
N LYS A 372 -1.66 19.33 14.13
CA LYS A 372 -2.90 19.98 13.67
C LYS A 372 -3.53 19.18 12.54
N LEU A 373 -4.80 18.83 12.69
CA LEU A 373 -5.56 18.13 11.65
C LEU A 373 -6.14 19.15 10.66
N THR A 374 -6.06 18.85 9.37
CA THR A 374 -6.61 19.70 8.29
C THR A 374 -8.08 19.38 8.01
N ASP A 375 -8.78 20.23 7.24
CA ASP A 375 -10.13 19.91 6.74
C ASP A 375 -10.14 18.61 5.90
N SER A 376 -9.06 18.36 5.14
CA SER A 376 -8.90 17.12 4.37
C SER A 376 -8.92 15.87 5.27
N TYR A 377 -8.34 15.95 6.48
CA TYR A 377 -8.39 14.84 7.44
C TYR A 377 -9.82 14.56 7.88
N TYR A 378 -10.56 15.60 8.29
CA TYR A 378 -11.93 15.42 8.79
C TYR A 378 -12.89 14.96 7.69
N ALA A 379 -12.70 15.43 6.46
CA ALA A 379 -13.46 14.96 5.31
C ALA A 379 -13.19 13.47 5.03
N LEU A 380 -11.93 13.05 5.02
CA LEU A 380 -11.59 11.63 4.83
C LEU A 380 -12.13 10.76 5.96
N GLN A 381 -12.04 11.22 7.21
CA GLN A 381 -12.61 10.55 8.36
C GLN A 381 -14.09 10.26 8.15
N LYS A 382 -14.85 11.30 7.78
CA LYS A 382 -16.29 11.20 7.52
C LYS A 382 -16.59 10.17 6.42
N GLU A 383 -15.85 10.18 5.32
CA GLU A 383 -16.05 9.23 4.23
C GLU A 383 -15.72 7.78 4.65
N PHE A 384 -14.63 7.57 5.40
CA PHE A 384 -14.30 6.25 5.93
C PHE A 384 -15.30 5.73 6.96
N GLU A 385 -15.92 6.61 7.74
CA GLU A 385 -16.98 6.23 8.69
C GLU A 385 -18.33 5.99 8.00
N SER A 386 -18.63 6.71 6.92
CA SER A 386 -19.92 6.65 6.22
C SER A 386 -20.05 5.46 5.28
N HIS A 387 -18.93 4.89 4.83
CA HIS A 387 -18.90 3.84 3.82
C HIS A 387 -18.27 2.53 4.32
N THR A 388 -18.89 1.42 3.92
CA THR A 388 -18.39 0.06 4.16
C THR A 388 -18.39 -0.70 2.84
N ALA A 389 -17.26 -1.33 2.50
CA ALA A 389 -17.17 -2.15 1.31
C ALA A 389 -18.19 -3.29 1.38
N LYS A 390 -19.04 -3.38 0.36
CA LYS A 390 -20.03 -4.46 0.26
C LYS A 390 -19.32 -5.78 0.02
N SER A 391 -19.75 -6.83 0.73
CA SER A 391 -19.32 -8.19 0.45
C SER A 391 -20.24 -8.75 -0.64
N PHE A 392 -19.69 -9.00 -1.83
CA PHE A 392 -20.41 -9.61 -2.94
C PHE A 392 -20.07 -11.10 -3.03
N ALA A 393 -21.03 -11.91 -3.50
CA ALA A 393 -20.76 -13.29 -3.88
C ALA A 393 -19.68 -13.29 -4.97
N HIS A 394 -18.58 -14.01 -4.71
CA HIS A 394 -17.38 -14.02 -5.54
C HIS A 394 -17.70 -14.37 -7.00
N PRO A 395 -17.57 -13.44 -7.96
CA PRO A 395 -17.41 -13.86 -9.33
C PRO A 395 -16.06 -14.56 -9.42
N THR A 396 -16.03 -15.85 -9.73
CA THR A 396 -14.79 -16.54 -10.10
C THR A 396 -14.25 -15.89 -11.36
N ARG A 397 -13.28 -14.99 -11.22
CA ARG A 397 -12.54 -14.40 -12.33
C ARG A 397 -11.32 -15.27 -12.60
N SER A 398 -11.27 -15.88 -13.76
CA SER A 398 -10.09 -16.64 -14.20
C SER A 398 -9.02 -15.67 -14.70
N ALA A 399 -7.78 -15.91 -14.31
CA ALA A 399 -6.65 -15.21 -14.91
C ALA A 399 -6.58 -15.50 -16.42
N PRO A 400 -6.09 -14.55 -17.23
CA PRO A 400 -5.77 -14.82 -18.62
C PRO A 400 -4.82 -16.03 -18.69
N SER A 401 -5.04 -16.92 -19.66
CA SER A 401 -4.19 -18.11 -19.81
C SER A 401 -2.78 -17.79 -20.32
N HIS A 402 -2.55 -16.57 -20.83
CA HIS A 402 -1.27 -16.13 -21.39
C HIS A 402 -1.00 -14.66 -21.03
N CYS A 403 0.27 -14.31 -20.93
CA CYS A 403 0.74 -12.94 -20.89
C CYS A 403 0.36 -12.16 -22.16
N ILE A 404 0.49 -10.83 -22.10
CA ILE A 404 0.35 -9.99 -23.30
C ILE A 404 1.34 -10.44 -24.39
N SER A 405 0.95 -10.31 -25.66
CA SER A 405 1.83 -10.63 -26.79
C SER A 405 3.03 -9.69 -26.84
N ARG A 406 4.16 -10.18 -27.36
CA ARG A 406 5.35 -9.36 -27.66
C ARG A 406 5.01 -8.10 -28.46
N ASP A 407 4.20 -8.21 -29.51
CA ASP A 407 3.81 -7.05 -30.33
C ASP A 407 3.09 -5.96 -29.53
N MET A 408 2.25 -6.34 -28.56
CA MET A 408 1.59 -5.41 -27.65
C MET A 408 2.60 -4.69 -26.76
N ALA A 409 3.55 -5.43 -26.18
CA ALA A 409 4.60 -4.87 -25.34
C ALA A 409 5.52 -3.92 -26.14
N ASP A 410 5.94 -4.33 -27.34
CA ASP A 410 6.73 -3.51 -28.26
C ASP A 410 5.99 -2.22 -28.65
N GLN A 411 4.71 -2.30 -28.99
CA GLN A 411 3.90 -1.12 -29.33
C GLN A 411 3.78 -0.17 -28.14
N MET A 412 3.59 -0.70 -26.93
CA MET A 412 3.50 0.11 -25.73
C MET A 412 4.83 0.84 -25.47
N GLN A 413 5.97 0.14 -25.50
CA GLN A 413 7.28 0.78 -25.36
C GLN A 413 7.53 1.87 -26.42
N ARG A 414 7.12 1.65 -27.68
CA ARG A 414 7.20 2.67 -28.75
C ARG A 414 6.30 3.88 -28.49
N ARG A 415 5.06 3.67 -28.01
CA ARG A 415 4.12 4.76 -27.64
C ARG A 415 4.71 5.64 -26.55
N HIS A 416 5.48 5.06 -25.64
CA HIS A 416 6.15 5.75 -24.55
C HIS A 416 7.55 6.28 -24.91
N HIS A 417 7.93 6.23 -26.20
CA HIS A 417 9.18 6.81 -26.71
C HIS A 417 10.46 6.28 -26.04
N VAL A 418 10.43 5.01 -25.61
CA VAL A 418 11.60 4.23 -25.19
C VAL A 418 12.59 4.15 -26.35
N ASN A 419 13.87 4.44 -26.12
CA ASN A 419 14.93 4.29 -27.12
C ASN A 419 15.42 2.84 -27.23
N GLN A 420 15.46 2.10 -26.11
CA GLN A 420 15.92 0.72 -26.00
C GLN A 420 14.76 -0.21 -25.62
N ILE A 421 14.07 -0.74 -26.64
CA ILE A 421 12.98 -1.70 -26.43
C ILE A 421 13.55 -3.01 -25.87
N SER A 422 13.02 -3.46 -24.73
CA SER A 422 13.33 -4.76 -24.16
C SER A 422 12.32 -5.82 -24.60
N ASP A 423 12.78 -7.07 -24.69
CA ASP A 423 11.90 -8.22 -24.94
C ASP A 423 11.20 -8.64 -23.65
N TRP A 424 9.92 -8.26 -23.50
CA TRP A 424 9.13 -8.60 -22.32
C TRP A 424 8.87 -10.10 -22.17
N SER A 425 9.18 -10.94 -23.16
CA SER A 425 9.10 -12.40 -23.00
C SER A 425 10.32 -13.01 -22.31
N GLN A 426 11.38 -12.22 -22.04
CA GLN A 426 12.62 -12.69 -21.44
C GLN A 426 12.89 -11.97 -20.12
N LEU A 427 13.02 -12.74 -19.04
CA LEU A 427 13.37 -12.19 -17.73
C LEU A 427 14.89 -12.24 -17.53
N PRO A 428 15.48 -11.22 -16.89
CA PRO A 428 16.88 -11.31 -16.50
C PRO A 428 17.09 -12.45 -15.48
N PRO A 429 18.26 -13.10 -15.50
CA PRO A 429 18.60 -14.13 -14.52
C PRO A 429 18.70 -13.53 -13.11
N THR A 430 18.58 -14.39 -12.09
CA THR A 430 18.86 -14.01 -10.71
C THR A 430 20.31 -13.53 -10.61
N PRO A 431 20.59 -12.33 -10.07
CA PRO A 431 21.95 -11.83 -9.88
C PRO A 431 22.73 -12.76 -8.95
N ILE A 432 23.92 -13.15 -9.37
CA ILE A 432 24.82 -14.02 -8.60
C ILE A 432 25.93 -13.13 -8.03
N MET A 433 26.31 -13.31 -6.77
CA MET A 433 27.53 -12.68 -6.27
C MET A 433 28.70 -13.16 -7.12
N PRO A 434 29.54 -12.27 -7.67
CA PRO A 434 30.73 -12.71 -8.38
C PRO A 434 31.53 -13.62 -7.44
N GLU A 435 31.97 -14.78 -7.95
CA GLU A 435 32.86 -15.65 -7.20
C GLU A 435 34.03 -14.81 -6.71
N THR A 436 34.26 -14.78 -5.40
CA THR A 436 35.46 -14.15 -4.84
C THR A 436 36.64 -14.94 -5.36
N VAL A 437 37.23 -14.49 -6.47
CA VAL A 437 38.53 -14.94 -6.92
C VAL A 437 39.53 -14.36 -5.93
N TYR A 438 39.77 -15.09 -4.84
CA TYR A 438 40.93 -14.82 -4.00
C TYR A 438 42.17 -15.07 -4.87
N PRO A 439 43.05 -14.06 -5.06
CA PRO A 439 44.29 -14.25 -5.79
C PRO A 439 45.24 -15.24 -5.12
#